data_AF-A0A8T6C4A6-F1
#
_entry.id   AF-A0A8T6C4A6-F1
#
_cell.length_a   1.000
_cell.length_b   1.000
_cell.length_c   1.000
_cell.angle_alpha   90.00
_cell.angle_beta   90.00
_cell.angle_gamma   90.00
#
_symmetry.space_group_name_H-M   'P 1'
#
loop_
_entity.id
_entity.type
_entity.pdbx_description
1 polymer ?
#
loop_
_entity_poly.entity_id
_entity_poly.type
_entity_poly.pdbx_seq_one_letter_code
_entity_poly.pdbx_strand_id
1 'polypeptide(L)' 'MPQAGEGEIGNTADRVLEAFAPNGPLSSAIESFVAREGQQEMALAVAETLADGGCLIAEAGAGAGKT' A
#
# COMPACT_ATOMS: atom_id res chain seq x y z
N MET A 1 24.39 16.05 -9.32
CA MET A 1 23.57 15.58 -8.19
C MET A 1 22.19 15.26 -8.77
N PRO A 2 21.72 14.01 -8.81
CA PRO A 2 20.35 13.74 -9.24
C PRO A 2 19.39 14.18 -8.12
N GLN A 3 18.33 14.89 -8.50
CA GLN A 3 17.24 15.30 -7.63
C GLN A 3 16.08 14.31 -7.78
N ALA A 4 16.16 13.17 -7.10
CA ALA A 4 15.04 12.25 -6.92
C ALA A 4 14.54 12.41 -5.47
N GLY A 5 13.26 12.67 -5.26
CA GLY A 5 12.72 12.91 -3.92
C GLY A 5 11.25 13.26 -3.93
N GLU A 6 10.89 14.53 -4.12
CA GLU A 6 9.55 15.00 -3.78
C GLU A 6 8.40 14.65 -4.75
N GLY A 7 8.68 14.24 -5.99
CA GLY A 7 7.65 14.05 -7.04
C GLY A 7 7.10 12.63 -7.21
N GLU A 8 7.82 11.60 -6.75
CA GLU A 8 7.46 10.19 -6.95
C GLU A 8 6.60 9.62 -5.82
N ILE A 9 6.69 10.17 -4.61
CA ILE A 9 6.00 9.65 -3.42
C ILE A 9 4.52 10.02 -3.44
N GLY A 10 4.18 11.24 -3.86
CA GLY A 10 2.78 11.66 -4.08
C GLY A 10 2.08 10.80 -5.13
N ASN A 11 2.81 10.36 -6.17
CA ASN A 11 2.30 9.42 -7.17
C ASN A 11 2.13 7.99 -6.59
N THR A 12 3.02 7.59 -5.68
CA THR A 12 3.04 6.22 -5.14
C THR A 12 1.94 6.02 -4.10
N ALA A 13 1.73 6.96 -3.17
CA ALA A 13 0.67 6.86 -2.17
C ALA A 13 -0.73 6.82 -2.80
N ASP A 14 -1.00 7.67 -3.79
CA ASP A 14 -2.25 7.69 -4.53
C ASP A 14 -2.51 6.36 -5.26
N ARG A 15 -1.47 5.80 -5.90
CA ARG A 15 -1.55 4.49 -6.57
C ARG A 15 -1.76 3.34 -5.61
N VAL A 16 -1.19 3.42 -4.40
CA VAL A 16 -1.42 2.43 -3.34
C VAL A 16 -2.87 2.49 -2.89
N LEU A 17 -3.41 3.67 -2.62
CA LEU A 17 -4.82 3.83 -2.25
C LEU A 17 -5.76 3.34 -3.36
N GLU A 18 -5.45 3.65 -4.62
CA GLU A 18 -6.21 3.16 -5.77
C GLU A 18 -6.17 1.63 -5.86
N ALA A 19 -5.00 1.00 -5.67
CA ALA A 19 -4.84 -0.45 -5.69
C ALA A 19 -5.74 -1.15 -4.66
N PHE A 20 -5.85 -0.59 -3.46
CA PHE A 20 -6.61 -1.14 -2.34
C PHE A 20 -8.05 -0.59 -2.22
N ALA A 21 -8.51 0.22 -3.18
CA ALA A 21 -9.89 0.69 -3.21
C ALA A 21 -10.87 -0.49 -3.42
N PRO A 22 -12.13 -0.39 -2.96
CA PRO A 22 -13.13 -1.47 -3.12
C PRO A 22 -13.34 -1.94 -4.57
N ASN A 23 -13.18 -1.03 -5.54
CA ASN A 23 -13.27 -1.32 -6.98
C ASN A 23 -11.92 -1.13 -7.69
N GLY A 24 -10.83 -1.23 -6.93
CA GLY A 24 -9.48 -1.03 -7.42
C GLY A 24 -8.91 -2.25 -8.16
N PRO A 25 -7.70 -2.13 -8.70
CA PRO A 25 -6.98 -3.22 -9.35
C PRO A 25 -6.98 -4.55 -8.56
N LEU A 26 -6.84 -4.52 -7.23
CA LEU A 26 -6.82 -5.75 -6.42
C LEU A 26 -8.18 -6.44 -6.36
N SER A 27 -9.29 -5.70 -6.37
CA SER A 27 -10.63 -6.31 -6.38
C SER A 27 -10.94 -7.01 -7.70
N SER A 28 -10.37 -6.52 -8.80
CA SER A 28 -10.49 -7.15 -10.11
C SER A 28 -9.58 -8.37 -10.27
N ALA A 29 -8.43 -8.38 -9.59
CA ALA A 29 -7.42 -9.44 -9.72
C ALA A 29 -7.60 -10.59 -8.72
N ILE A 30 -8.27 -10.34 -7.58
CA ILE A 30 -8.40 -11.30 -6.47
C ILE A 30 -9.90 -11.49 -6.18
N GLU A 31 -10.44 -12.65 -6.54
CA GLU A 31 -11.88 -12.99 -6.52
C GLU A 31 -12.57 -12.74 -5.16
N SER A 32 -11.85 -12.88 -4.05
CA SER A 32 -12.38 -12.70 -2.69
C SER A 32 -11.79 -11.49 -1.96
N PHE A 33 -11.24 -10.52 -2.70
CA PHE A 33 -10.71 -9.31 -2.11
C PHE A 33 -11.81 -8.46 -1.50
N VAL A 34 -11.58 -8.02 -0.26
CA VAL A 34 -12.42 -7.08 0.46
C VAL A 34 -11.51 -6.00 0.99
N ALA A 35 -11.71 -4.77 0.52
CA ALA A 35 -10.96 -3.62 1.00
C ALA A 35 -11.19 -3.43 2.51
N ARG A 36 -10.09 -3.32 3.26
CA ARG A 36 -10.11 -3.03 4.70
C ARG A 36 -9.18 -1.86 4.98
N GLU A 37 -9.61 -0.97 5.86
CA GLU A 37 -8.83 0.22 6.28
C GLU A 37 -7.41 -0.16 6.73
N GLY A 38 -7.27 -1.16 7.60
CA GLY A 38 -5.95 -1.62 8.04
C GLY A 38 -5.03 -2.17 6.93
N GLN A 39 -5.56 -2.63 5.79
CA GLN A 39 -4.73 -3.00 4.64
C GLN A 39 -4.20 -1.77 3.91
N GLN A 40 -5.02 -0.72 3.78
CA GLN A 40 -4.61 0.56 3.19
C GLN A 40 -3.56 1.26 4.06
N GLU A 41 -3.79 1.31 5.37
CA GLU A 41 -2.83 1.85 6.35
C GLU A 41 -1.49 1.11 6.29
N MET A 42 -1.50 -0.22 6.29
CA MET A 42 -0.28 -1.02 6.18
C MET A 42 0.42 -0.78 4.84
N ALA A 43 -0.32 -0.75 3.73
CA ALA A 43 0.26 -0.56 2.41
C ALA A 43 0.90 0.83 2.25
N LEU A 44 0.29 1.87 2.82
CA LEU A 44 0.87 3.21 2.89
C LEU A 44 2.16 3.23 3.71
N ALA A 45 2.14 2.63 4.92
CA ALA A 45 3.33 2.54 5.76
C ALA A 45 4.49 1.78 5.07
N VAL A 46 4.17 0.74 4.29
CA VAL A 46 5.16 0.03 3.46
C VAL A 46 5.72 0.95 2.38
N ALA A 47 4.86 1.69 1.66
CA ALA A 47 5.31 2.59 0.60
C ALA A 47 6.23 3.70 1.13
N GLU A 48 5.88 4.31 2.27
CA GLU A 48 6.71 5.30 2.96
C GLU A 48 8.05 4.69 3.40
N THR A 49 8.02 3.53 4.05
CA THR A 49 9.24 2.85 4.49
C THR A 49 10.18 2.52 3.35
N LEU A 50 9.64 2.08 2.21
CA LEU A 50 10.42 1.79 1.02
C LEU A 50 11.03 3.07 0.41
N ALA A 51 10.29 4.18 0.39
CA ALA A 51 10.78 5.47 -0.08
C ALA A 51 11.93 5.99 0.81
N ASP A 52 11.81 5.79 2.11
CA ASP A 52 12.81 6.21 3.10
C ASP A 52 14.01 5.24 3.24
N GLY A 53 13.96 4.08 2.57
CA GLY A 53 14.98 3.03 2.68
C GLY A 53 15.06 2.39 4.07
N GLY A 54 13.95 2.40 4.81
CA GLY A 54 13.85 1.95 6.19
C GLY A 54 13.46 0.48 6.35
N CYS A 55 13.07 0.12 7.57
CA CYS A 55 12.52 -1.20 7.91
C CYS A 55 11.21 -1.01 8.69
N LEU A 56 10.15 -1.68 8.24
CA LEU A 56 8.84 -1.67 8.88
C LEU A 56 8.58 -3.01 9.55
N ILE A 57 8.18 -2.96 10.81
CA ILE A 57 7.59 -4.10 11.50
C ILE A 57 6.11 -3.77 11.70
N ALA A 58 5.23 -4.58 11.11
CA ALA A 58 3.79 -4.45 11.23
C ALA A 58 3.19 -5.75 11.75
N GLU A 59 2.23 -5.66 12.66
CA GLU A 59 1.43 -6.80 13.10
C GLU A 59 0.13 -6.84 12.30
N ALA A 60 -0.01 -7.85 11.45
CA ALA A 60 -1.26 -8.08 10.73
C ALA A 60 -2.16 -9.02 11.54
N GLY A 61 -3.32 -8.52 11.99
CA GLY A 61 -4.38 -9.33 12.59
C GLY A 61 -4.92 -10.44 11.67
N ALA A 62 -5.76 -11.32 12.19
CA ALA A 62 -6.42 -12.35 11.37
C ALA A 62 -7.32 -11.72 10.30
N GLY A 63 -7.30 -12.25 9.06
CA GLY A 63 -8.12 -11.75 7.96
C GLY A 63 -7.53 -10.58 7.14
N ALA A 64 -6.27 -10.22 7.36
CA ALA A 64 -5.56 -9.18 6.59
C ALA A 64 -5.18 -9.58 5.15
N GLY A 65 -5.58 -10.76 4.66
CA GLY A 65 -5.23 -11.24 3.32
C GLY A 65 -3.82 -11.85 3.22
N LYS A 66 -3.47 -12.77 4.13
CA LYS A 66 -2.17 -13.50 4.12
C LYS A 66 -2.08 -14.56 3.01
N THR A 67 -3.03 -14.60 2.08
CA THR A 67 -3.18 -15.60 1.01
C THR A 67 -3.48 -14.91 -0.29
#